data_AF-A0A0A2MDL1-F1
#
_entry.id   AF-A0A0A2MDL1-F1
#
_cell.length_a   1.000
_cell.length_b   1.000
_cell.length_c   1.000
_cell.angle_alpha   90.00
_cell.angle_beta   90.00
_cell.angle_gamma   90.00
#
_symmetry.space_group_name_H-M   'P 1'
#
loop_
_entity.id
_entity.type
_entity.pdbx_description
1 polymer ?
#
loop_
_entity_poly.entity_id
_entity_poly.type
_entity_poly.pdbx_seq_one_letter_code
_entity_poly.pdbx_strand_id
1 'polypeptide(L)' 'MNKQITIQGKDGIDLMEREKALEKVQSLTTQELKNLASLADSDKARKYLSDPIKFKTLKTFL' A
#
# COMPACT_ATOMS: atom_id res chain seq x y z
N MET A 1 -17.78 13.48 -10.22
CA MET A 1 -17.18 14.24 -9.10
C MET A 1 -15.82 13.64 -8.80
N ASN A 2 -14.75 14.43 -8.89
CA ASN A 2 -13.44 13.98 -8.40
C ASN A 2 -13.42 14.19 -6.89
N LYS A 3 -13.34 13.10 -6.12
CA LYS A 3 -13.09 13.16 -4.68
C LYS A 3 -11.60 13.46 -4.48
N GLN A 4 -11.29 14.49 -3.72
CA GLN A 4 -9.91 14.75 -3.29
C GLN A 4 -9.58 13.81 -2.14
N ILE A 5 -8.47 13.07 -2.24
CA ILE A 5 -7.94 12.22 -1.17
C ILE A 5 -6.78 12.97 -0.53
N THR A 6 -6.83 13.15 0.79
CA THR A 6 -5.74 13.75 1.56
C THR A 6 -4.78 12.66 2.05
N ILE A 7 -3.50 12.79 1.74
CA ILE A 7 -2.43 11.90 2.22
C ILE A 7 -1.82 12.55 3.46
N GLN A 8 -1.66 11.77 4.53
CA GLN A 8 -1.07 12.25 5.79
C GLN A 8 0.16 11.41 6.12
N GLY A 9 1.26 12.08 6.48
CA GLY A 9 2.48 11.49 7.03
C GLY A 9 2.81 12.09 8.39
N LYS A 10 3.71 11.43 9.14
CA LYS A 10 4.19 11.87 10.45
C LYS A 10 5.11 13.09 10.37
N ASP A 11 5.86 13.19 9.27
CA ASP A 11 6.76 14.30 8.93
C ASP A 11 6.84 14.44 7.40
N GLY A 12 7.67 15.38 6.92
CA GLY A 12 7.82 15.64 5.48
C GLY A 12 8.41 14.48 4.68
N ILE A 13 9.26 13.64 5.28
CA ILE A 13 9.87 12.50 4.60
C ILE A 13 8.84 11.37 4.48
N ASP A 14 8.14 11.03 5.57
CA ASP A 14 7.07 10.02 5.57
C ASP A 14 5.93 10.41 4.60
N LEU A 15 5.56 11.71 4.55
CA LEU A 15 4.58 12.18 3.58
C LEU A 15 5.05 11.92 2.14
N MET A 16 6.27 12.31 1.80
CA MET A 16 6.83 12.09 0.46
C MET A 16 6.91 10.60 0.09
N GLU A 17 7.30 9.74 1.03
CA GLU A 17 7.36 8.29 0.80
C GLU A 17 5.97 7.68 0.53
N ARG A 18 4.96 8.13 1.29
CA ARG A 18 3.56 7.72 1.09
C ARG A 18 3.01 8.19 -0.25
N GLU A 19 3.27 9.44 -0.63
CA GLU A 19 2.86 9.98 -1.93
C GLU A 19 3.44 9.15 -3.08
N LYS A 20 4.75 8.91 -3.08
CA LYS A 20 5.42 8.07 -4.09
C LYS A 20 4.89 6.64 -4.13
N ALA A 21 4.53 6.07 -2.99
CA ALA A 21 3.93 4.74 -2.94
C ALA A 21 2.53 4.73 -3.57
N LEU A 22 1.72 5.75 -3.27
CA LEU A 22 0.35 5.88 -3.78
C LEU A 22 0.32 6.18 -5.28
N GLU A 23 1.25 6.95 -5.82
CA GLU A 23 1.39 7.17 -7.27
C GLU A 23 1.54 5.84 -8.03
N LYS A 24 2.34 4.91 -7.51
CA LYS A 24 2.52 3.57 -8.10
C LYS A 24 1.26 2.70 -7.96
N VAL A 25 0.55 2.82 -6.84
CA VAL A 25 -0.69 2.08 -6.63
C VAL A 25 -1.80 2.60 -7.56
N GLN A 26 -1.82 3.91 -7.85
CA GLN A 26 -2.82 4.52 -8.74
C GLN A 26 -2.73 4.06 -10.20
N SER A 27 -1.58 3.53 -10.65
CA SER A 27 -1.47 2.99 -12.02
C SER A 27 -2.10 1.60 -12.18
N LEU A 28 -2.54 0.97 -11.10
CA LEU A 28 -3.16 -0.36 -11.14
C LEU A 28 -4.59 -0.31 -11.69
N THR A 29 -5.03 -1.42 -12.28
CA THR A 29 -6.43 -1.59 -12.69
C THR A 29 -7.37 -1.60 -11.48
N THR A 30 -8.65 -1.33 -11.72
CA THR A 30 -9.68 -1.38 -10.67
C THR A 30 -9.71 -2.73 -9.93
N GLN A 31 -9.49 -3.85 -10.63
CA GLN A 31 -9.50 -5.16 -10.00
C GLN A 31 -8.27 -5.38 -9.11
N GLU A 32 -7.10 -4.96 -9.55
CA GLU A 32 -5.87 -5.00 -8.75
C GLU A 32 -5.98 -4.12 -7.50
N LEU A 33 -6.55 -2.91 -7.63
CA LEU A 33 -6.82 -2.03 -6.50
C LEU A 33 -7.76 -2.66 -5.47
N LYS A 34 -8.82 -3.33 -5.93
CA LYS A 34 -9.74 -4.06 -5.04
C LYS A 34 -9.04 -5.21 -4.32
N ASN A 35 -8.18 -5.96 -5.01
CA ASN A 35 -7.40 -7.04 -4.40
C ASN A 35 -6.40 -6.49 -3.38
N LEU A 36 -5.74 -5.36 -3.66
CA LEU A 36 -4.85 -4.70 -2.71
C LEU A 36 -5.59 -4.18 -1.49
N ALA A 37 -6.77 -3.56 -1.69
CA ALA A 37 -7.62 -3.09 -0.60
C ALA A 37 -8.06 -4.25 0.31
N SER A 38 -8.42 -5.40 -0.23
CA SER A 38 -8.83 -6.56 0.59
C SER A 38 -7.67 -7.15 1.42
N LEU A 39 -6.42 -6.98 1.00
CA LEU A 39 -5.26 -7.32 1.84
C LEU A 39 -5.14 -6.38 3.04
N ALA A 40 -5.55 -5.11 2.92
CA ALA A 40 -5.52 -4.17 4.03
C ALA A 40 -6.52 -4.52 5.14
N ASP A 41 -7.57 -5.29 4.83
CA ASP A 41 -8.55 -5.80 5.79
C ASP A 41 -8.10 -7.09 6.51
N SER A 42 -7.00 -7.72 6.05
CA SER A 42 -6.48 -8.96 6.63
C SER A 42 -5.33 -8.69 7.59
N ASP A 43 -5.53 -9.00 8.88
CA ASP A 43 -4.47 -8.91 9.91
C ASP A 43 -3.24 -9.74 9.55
N LYS A 44 -3.44 -10.89 8.92
CA LYS A 44 -2.34 -11.73 8.45
C LYS A 44 -1.56 -11.01 7.36
N ALA A 45 -2.23 -10.46 6.36
CA ALA A 45 -1.55 -9.72 5.29
C ALA A 45 -0.82 -8.49 5.85
N ARG A 46 -1.44 -7.74 6.76
CA ARG A 46 -0.78 -6.62 7.47
C ARG A 46 0.51 -7.04 8.18
N LYS A 47 0.51 -8.19 8.87
CA LYS A 47 1.71 -8.73 9.52
C LYS A 47 2.84 -9.06 8.53
N TYR A 48 2.51 -9.49 7.32
CA TYR A 48 3.51 -9.71 6.27
C TYR A 48 4.02 -8.41 5.67
N LEU A 49 3.15 -7.41 5.50
CA LEU A 49 3.51 -6.09 4.96
C LEU A 49 4.37 -5.27 5.95
N SER A 50 4.15 -5.42 7.25
CA SER A 50 4.87 -4.65 8.28
C SER A 50 6.22 -5.24 8.71
N ASP A 51 6.51 -6.48 8.33
CA ASP A 51 7.72 -7.21 8.72
C ASP A 51 8.63 -7.39 7.49
N PRO A 52 9.82 -6.78 7.45
CA PRO A 52 10.69 -6.82 6.28
C PRO A 52 11.09 -8.23 5.83
N ILE A 53 11.26 -9.16 6.77
CA ILE A 53 11.65 -10.55 6.47
C ILE A 53 10.46 -11.28 5.85
N LYS A 54 9.29 -11.17 6.47
CA LYS A 54 8.06 -11.78 5.94
C LYS A 54 7.67 -11.17 4.60
N PHE A 55 7.84 -9.86 4.42
CA PHE A 55 7.58 -9.18 3.17
C PHE A 55 8.52 -9.65 2.06
N LYS A 56 9.81 -9.84 2.37
CA LYS A 56 10.76 -10.42 1.43
C LYS A 56 10.33 -11.82 1.00
N THR A 57 9.89 -12.67 1.93
CA THR A 57 9.34 -14.00 1.61
C THR A 57 8.11 -13.91 0.71
N LEU A 58 7.16 -13.01 1.02
CA LEU A 58 5.98 -12.79 0.20
C LEU A 58 6.35 -12.38 -1.23
N LYS A 59 7.30 -11.45 -1.38
CA LYS A 59 7.77 -10.97 -2.67
C LYS A 59 8.48 -12.03 -3.51
N THR A 60 9.07 -13.05 -2.89
CA THR A 60 9.68 -14.18 -3.60
C THR A 60 8.64 -15.21 -4.06
N PHE A 61 7.49 -15.29 -3.37
CA PHE A 61 6.45 -16.26 -3.68
C PHE A 61 5.45 -15.78 -4.74
N LEU A 62 5.17 -14.47 -4.77
CA LEU A 62 4.36 -13.80 -5.79
C LEU A 62 5.16 -13.60 -7.09
#